data_AF-A0A4Y9ZM61-F1
#
_entry.id   AF-A0A4Y9ZM61-F1
#
_cell.length_a   1.000
_cell.length_b   1.000
_cell.length_c   1.000
_cell.angle_alpha   90.00
_cell.angle_beta   90.00
_cell.angle_gamma   90.00
#
_symmetry.space_group_name_H-M   'P 1'
#
loop_
_entity.id
_entity.type
_entity.pdbx_description
1 polymer ?
#
loop_
_entity_poly.entity_id
_entity_poly.type
_entity_poly.pdbx_seq_one_letter_code
_entity_poly.pdbx_strand_id
1 'polypeptide(L)'
;MGPLFRFLLPLLAVGLTNAAQLTLQSPRFTVLSPKGDQLRSEPISLVHTPEKPVELGASDSLRLSFTVLEKETGAGVQPHQTFLRFYDETTGEEGIQPIKVGPSGKAKFELNMARPPPSLPPSGDAPLKVTLILGSFVHSPAKYDLF
;
A
#
# COMPACT_ATOMS: atom_id res chain seq x y z
N MET A 1 15.35 63.49 16.97
CA MET A 1 16.47 62.68 16.41
C MET A 1 16.32 61.26 16.96
N GLY A 2 16.23 60.25 16.07
CA GLY A 2 16.07 58.82 16.41
C GLY A 2 17.36 58.15 16.95
N PRO A 3 17.52 56.81 16.96
CA PRO A 3 16.87 55.78 16.13
C PRO A 3 16.12 54.68 16.93
N LEU A 4 15.04 54.08 16.42
CA LEU A 4 14.95 53.04 15.38
C LEU A 4 15.61 51.69 15.75
N PHE A 5 14.74 50.67 15.85
CA PHE A 5 14.91 49.30 15.33
C PHE A 5 15.81 48.31 16.09
N ARG A 6 15.22 47.20 16.55
CA ARG A 6 15.41 45.84 15.97
C ARG A 6 14.73 44.77 16.84
N PHE A 7 13.51 44.38 16.46
CA PHE A 7 12.99 43.06 16.79
C PHE A 7 13.76 42.04 15.94
N LEU A 8 14.64 41.24 16.57
CA LEU A 8 15.28 40.10 15.93
C LEU A 8 14.31 38.92 16.01
N LEU A 9 13.53 38.67 14.95
CA LEU A 9 12.84 37.40 14.75
C LEU A 9 13.86 36.41 14.15
N PRO A 10 14.20 35.29 14.81
CA PRO A 10 14.96 34.25 14.14
C PRO A 10 14.02 33.55 13.14
N LEU A 11 14.26 33.76 11.85
CA LEU A 11 13.62 33.02 10.78
C LEU A 11 14.15 31.58 10.82
N LEU A 12 13.32 30.63 11.27
CA LEU A 12 13.59 29.19 11.15
C LEU A 12 13.61 28.82 9.66
N ALA A 13 14.80 28.69 9.08
CA ALA A 13 14.97 28.09 7.77
C ALA A 13 14.72 26.57 7.89
N VAL A 14 13.47 26.15 7.69
CA VAL A 14 13.16 24.73 7.52
C VAL A 14 13.62 24.32 6.12
N GLY A 15 14.78 23.67 6.04
CA GLY A 15 15.25 23.06 4.79
C GLY A 15 14.30 21.94 4.39
N LEU A 16 13.56 22.10 3.30
CA LEU A 16 12.75 21.03 2.72
C LEU A 16 13.69 19.99 2.11
N THR A 17 14.02 18.93 2.85
CA THR A 17 14.64 17.74 2.27
C THR A 17 13.58 17.03 1.43
N ASN A 18 13.66 17.15 0.11
CA ASN A 18 12.76 16.44 -0.80
C ASN A 18 13.25 14.99 -0.93
N ALA A 19 12.71 14.09 -0.11
CA ALA A 19 13.04 12.67 -0.19
C ALA A 19 12.34 12.03 -1.40
N ALA A 20 13.09 11.27 -2.19
CA ALA A 20 12.60 10.59 -3.38
C ALA A 20 11.29 9.84 -3.09
N GLN A 21 10.33 9.91 -4.02
CA GLN A 21 9.00 9.33 -3.82
C GLN A 21 8.94 7.93 -4.40
N LEU A 22 8.27 7.01 -3.70
CA LEU A 22 7.93 5.70 -4.25
C LEU A 22 6.63 5.79 -5.06
N THR A 23 6.49 4.90 -6.03
CA THR A 23 5.27 4.67 -6.81
C THR A 23 5.11 3.19 -7.17
N LEU A 24 3.93 2.80 -7.64
CA LEU A 24 3.68 1.46 -8.14
C LEU A 24 3.53 1.45 -9.65
N GLN A 25 4.16 0.46 -10.28
CA GLN A 25 3.94 0.13 -11.68
C GLN A 25 3.09 -1.14 -11.79
N SER A 26 2.09 -1.05 -12.67
CA SER A 26 1.18 -2.14 -13.03
C SER A 26 0.59 -2.90 -11.83
N PRO A 27 0.11 -2.21 -10.77
CA PRO A 27 -0.55 -2.91 -9.67
C PRO A 27 -1.83 -3.59 -10.17
N ARG A 28 -2.04 -4.83 -9.78
CA ARG A 28 -3.16 -5.67 -10.21
C ARG A 28 -3.55 -6.62 -9.10
N PHE A 29 -4.85 -6.82 -8.94
CA PHE A 29 -5.37 -7.95 -8.17
C PHE A 29 -5.93 -9.03 -9.10
N THR A 30 -6.00 -10.25 -8.59
CA THR A 30 -6.60 -11.39 -9.28
C THR A 30 -7.25 -12.30 -8.27
N VAL A 31 -8.53 -12.60 -8.47
CA VAL A 31 -9.29 -13.58 -7.70
C VAL A 31 -9.30 -14.89 -8.48
N LEU A 32 -8.94 -15.97 -7.79
CA LEU A 32 -8.87 -17.32 -8.33
C LEU A 32 -9.81 -18.23 -7.56
N SER A 33 -10.48 -19.13 -8.29
CA SER A 33 -11.26 -20.22 -7.71
C SER A 33 -10.33 -21.23 -7.03
N PRO A 34 -10.86 -22.16 -6.21
CA PRO A 34 -10.05 -23.21 -5.58
C PRO A 34 -9.37 -24.14 -6.59
N LYS A 35 -9.89 -24.20 -7.82
CA LYS A 35 -9.34 -24.97 -8.94
C LYS A 35 -8.26 -24.20 -9.71
N GLY A 36 -8.04 -22.92 -9.38
CA GLY A 36 -7.09 -22.04 -10.04
C GLY A 36 -7.66 -21.25 -11.22
N ASP A 37 -8.97 -21.37 -11.51
CA ASP A 37 -9.61 -20.61 -12.57
C ASP A 37 -9.66 -19.12 -12.20
N GLN A 38 -9.38 -18.24 -13.16
CA GLN A 38 -9.45 -16.80 -12.93
C GLN A 38 -10.89 -16.32 -12.90
N LEU A 39 -11.37 -15.92 -11.72
CA LEU A 39 -12.71 -15.37 -11.52
C LEU A 39 -12.79 -13.88 -11.87
N ARG A 40 -11.76 -13.11 -11.47
CA ARG A 40 -11.67 -11.66 -11.70
C ARG A 40 -10.21 -11.22 -11.75
N SER A 41 -9.84 -10.31 -12.65
CA SER A 41 -8.48 -9.77 -12.69
C SER A 41 -8.47 -8.35 -13.26
N GLU A 42 -8.12 -7.38 -12.43
CA GLU A 42 -8.21 -5.96 -12.77
C GLU A 42 -6.98 -5.19 -12.32
N PRO A 43 -6.53 -4.19 -13.10
CA PRO A 43 -5.53 -3.24 -12.62
C PRO A 43 -6.10 -2.44 -11.44
N ILE A 44 -5.24 -2.10 -10.50
CA ILE A 44 -5.59 -1.25 -9.36
C ILE A 44 -5.26 0.21 -9.74
N SER A 45 -6.23 1.11 -9.55
CA SER A 45 -5.95 2.54 -9.67
C SER A 45 -5.36 3.05 -8.35
N LEU A 46 -4.32 3.88 -8.42
CA LEU A 46 -3.75 4.56 -7.24
C LEU A 46 -4.49 5.85 -6.88
N VAL A 47 -5.53 6.18 -7.65
CA VAL A 47 -6.28 7.45 -7.54
C VAL A 47 -7.75 7.20 -7.26
N HIS A 48 -8.30 6.09 -7.79
CA HIS A 48 -9.72 5.76 -7.68
C HIS A 48 -9.91 4.41 -7.00
N THR A 49 -10.84 4.35 -6.06
CA THR A 49 -11.29 3.09 -5.47
C THR A 49 -12.21 2.36 -6.45
N PRO A 50 -12.13 1.03 -6.59
CA PRO A 50 -13.05 0.27 -7.43
C PRO A 50 -14.51 0.48 -7.00
N GLU A 51 -15.43 0.54 -7.96
CA GLU A 51 -16.87 0.70 -7.68
C GLU A 51 -17.46 -0.53 -6.96
N LYS A 52 -16.91 -1.71 -7.24
CA LYS A 52 -17.34 -2.98 -6.66
C LYS A 52 -16.24 -3.58 -5.80
N PRO A 53 -16.52 -3.91 -4.52
CA PRO A 53 -15.59 -4.61 -3.65
C PRO A 53 -15.03 -5.89 -4.28
N VAL A 54 -13.85 -6.30 -3.82
CA VAL A 54 -13.27 -7.59 -4.22
C VAL A 54 -13.90 -8.68 -3.37
N GLU A 55 -14.80 -9.46 -3.98
CA GLU A 55 -15.44 -10.60 -3.33
C GLU A 55 -14.56 -11.84 -3.38
N LEU A 56 -14.45 -12.55 -2.27
CA LEU A 56 -13.72 -13.81 -2.13
C LEU A 56 -14.64 -14.86 -1.52
N GLY A 57 -14.79 -16.00 -2.18
CA GLY A 57 -15.39 -17.19 -1.58
C GLY A 57 -14.50 -17.79 -0.49
N ALA A 58 -15.08 -18.67 0.32
CA ALA A 58 -14.42 -19.28 1.49
C ALA A 58 -13.16 -20.10 1.17
N SER A 59 -12.91 -20.43 -0.10
CA SER A 59 -11.74 -21.18 -0.55
C SER A 59 -11.03 -20.54 -1.74
N ASP A 60 -11.44 -19.33 -2.11
CA ASP A 60 -10.81 -18.58 -3.21
C ASP A 60 -9.44 -18.06 -2.78
N SER A 61 -8.66 -17.63 -3.77
CA SER A 61 -7.37 -16.99 -3.53
C SER A 61 -7.31 -15.61 -4.14
N LEU A 62 -6.86 -14.63 -3.36
CA LEU A 62 -6.56 -13.28 -3.79
C LEU A 62 -5.06 -13.15 -4.06
N ARG A 63 -4.71 -12.86 -5.30
CA ARG A 63 -3.33 -12.52 -5.71
C ARG A 63 -3.20 -11.02 -5.93
N LEU A 64 -2.09 -10.46 -5.44
CA LEU A 64 -1.67 -9.10 -5.72
C LEU A 64 -0.30 -9.13 -6.40
N SER A 65 -0.13 -8.28 -7.40
CA SER A 65 1.14 -8.11 -8.10
C SER A 65 1.38 -6.64 -8.42
N PHE A 66 2.61 -6.17 -8.21
CA PHE A 66 3.04 -4.81 -8.52
C PHE A 66 4.56 -4.75 -8.61
N THR A 67 5.09 -3.64 -9.12
CA THR A 67 6.51 -3.29 -9.02
C THR A 67 6.64 -1.95 -8.32
N VAL A 68 7.45 -1.87 -7.27
CA VAL A 68 7.76 -0.60 -6.61
C VAL A 68 8.87 0.11 -7.39
N LEU A 69 8.62 1.35 -7.77
CA LEU A 69 9.57 2.20 -8.45
C LEU A 69 9.86 3.46 -7.63
N GLU A 70 11.03 4.05 -7.83
CA GLU A 70 11.26 5.46 -7.56
C GLU A 70 10.58 6.29 -8.65
N LYS A 71 9.78 7.29 -8.25
CA LYS A 71 8.87 8.02 -9.14
C LYS A 71 9.59 8.83 -10.22
N GLU A 72 10.73 9.44 -9.89
CA GLU A 72 11.45 10.33 -10.81
C GLU A 72 12.35 9.55 -11.76
N THR A 73 13.08 8.56 -11.26
CA THR A 73 14.05 7.78 -12.05
C THR A 73 13.40 6.59 -12.77
N GLY A 74 12.25 6.11 -12.28
CA GLY A 74 11.63 4.87 -12.74
C GLY A 74 12.41 3.61 -12.34
N ALA A 75 13.44 3.73 -11.51
CA ALA A 75 14.24 2.60 -11.05
C ALA A 75 13.44 1.70 -10.10
N GLY A 76 13.61 0.38 -10.23
CA GLY A 76 13.02 -0.57 -9.29
C GLY A 76 13.63 -0.42 -7.90
N VAL A 77 12.79 -0.34 -6.87
CA VAL A 77 13.22 -0.15 -5.48
C VAL A 77 12.76 -1.32 -4.62
N GLN A 78 13.64 -1.81 -3.76
CA GLN A 78 13.28 -2.73 -2.68
C GLN A 78 13.12 -1.93 -1.37
N PRO A 79 11.89 -1.64 -0.91
CA PRO A 79 11.68 -0.93 0.34
C PRO A 79 12.17 -1.74 1.54
N HIS A 80 12.56 -1.05 2.61
CA HIS A 80 12.95 -1.69 3.88
C HIS A 80 11.73 -2.30 4.59
N GLN A 81 10.54 -1.74 4.36
CA GLN A 81 9.27 -2.18 4.92
C GLN A 81 8.22 -2.24 3.81
N THR A 82 7.49 -3.35 3.71
CA THR A 82 6.37 -3.51 2.77
C THR A 82 5.31 -4.36 3.43
N PHE A 83 4.13 -3.77 3.65
CA PHE A 83 3.02 -4.41 4.34
C PHE A 83 1.70 -4.20 3.61
N LEU A 84 0.84 -5.21 3.60
CA LEU A 84 -0.59 -5.03 3.38
C LEU A 84 -1.28 -4.92 4.72
N ARG A 85 -2.11 -3.91 4.86
CA ARG A 85 -3.05 -3.77 5.94
C ARG A 85 -4.44 -4.12 5.45
N PHE A 86 -5.10 -5.01 6.18
CA PHE A 86 -6.51 -5.31 6.06
C PHE A 86 -7.20 -4.67 7.27
N TYR A 87 -8.12 -3.75 7.04
CA TYR A 87 -8.75 -2.97 8.10
C TYR A 87 -10.27 -3.09 8.01
N ASP A 88 -10.91 -3.46 9.12
CA ASP A 88 -12.35 -3.39 9.27
C ASP A 88 -12.72 -2.06 9.93
N GLU A 89 -13.40 -1.18 9.19
CA GLU A 89 -13.81 0.12 9.72
C GLU A 89 -14.91 0.03 10.78
N THR A 90 -15.70 -1.04 10.76
CA THR A 90 -16.86 -1.20 11.64
C THR A 90 -16.40 -1.54 13.06
N THR A 91 -15.41 -2.42 13.17
CA THR A 91 -14.87 -2.90 14.45
C THR A 91 -13.60 -2.17 14.87
N GLY A 92 -12.86 -1.58 13.91
CA GLY A 92 -11.55 -0.98 14.14
C GLY A 92 -10.41 -2.00 14.19
N GLU A 93 -10.68 -3.28 13.90
CA GLU A 93 -9.67 -4.33 13.89
C GLU A 93 -8.80 -4.27 12.63
N GLU A 94 -7.51 -4.60 12.78
CA GLU A 94 -6.57 -4.62 11.67
C GLU A 94 -5.70 -5.88 11.64
N GLY A 95 -5.39 -6.30 10.42
CA GLY A 95 -4.45 -7.36 10.11
C GLY A 95 -3.34 -6.88 9.21
N ILE A 96 -2.09 -7.15 9.59
CA ILE A 96 -0.91 -6.77 8.82
C ILE A 96 -0.25 -8.02 8.23
N GLN A 97 -0.01 -8.00 6.91
CA GLN A 97 0.72 -9.03 6.18
C GLN A 97 2.01 -8.45 5.59
N PRO A 98 3.19 -8.95 5.95
CA PRO A 98 4.43 -8.56 5.28
C PRO A 98 4.43 -9.08 3.84
N ILE A 99 4.91 -8.26 2.90
CA ILE A 99 5.13 -8.68 1.51
C ILE A 99 6.62 -8.69 1.21
N LYS A 100 7.06 -9.77 0.56
CA LYS A 100 8.41 -9.84 0.01
C LYS A 100 8.49 -9.06 -1.30
N VAL A 101 9.34 -8.05 -1.33
CA VAL A 101 9.71 -7.29 -2.53
C VAL A 101 11.12 -7.69 -2.95
N GLY A 102 11.31 -8.01 -4.23
CA GLY A 102 12.63 -8.33 -4.78
C GLY A 102 13.48 -7.08 -5.05
N PRO A 103 14.78 -7.24 -5.36
CA PRO A 103 15.68 -6.11 -5.64
C PRO A 103 15.23 -5.21 -6.81
N SER A 104 14.50 -5.76 -7.77
CA SER A 104 13.92 -5.01 -8.91
C SER A 104 12.59 -4.33 -8.58
N GLY A 105 12.17 -4.33 -7.31
CA GLY A 105 10.89 -3.79 -6.86
C GLY A 105 9.68 -4.70 -7.12
N LYS A 106 9.85 -5.82 -7.83
CA LYS A 106 8.76 -6.75 -8.13
C LYS A 106 8.27 -7.46 -6.86
N ALA A 107 6.95 -7.50 -6.70
CA ALA A 107 6.28 -8.15 -5.60
C ALA A 107 5.11 -9.01 -6.09
N LYS A 108 4.89 -10.13 -5.40
CA LYS A 108 3.69 -10.96 -5.53
C LYS A 108 3.25 -11.38 -4.13
N PHE A 109 1.96 -11.27 -3.87
CA PHE A 109 1.32 -11.71 -2.64
C PHE A 109 0.14 -12.60 -3.00
N GLU A 110 -0.12 -13.62 -2.18
CA GLU A 110 -1.25 -14.52 -2.33
C GLU A 110 -1.87 -14.78 -0.95
N LEU A 111 -3.16 -14.48 -0.84
CA LEU A 111 -4.01 -14.80 0.29
C LEU A 111 -4.93 -15.95 -0.13
N ASN A 112 -4.85 -17.08 0.57
CA ASN A 112 -5.70 -18.24 0.34
C ASN A 112 -6.75 -18.34 1.44
N MET A 113 -8.03 -18.16 1.10
CA MET A 113 -9.13 -18.16 2.07
C MET A 113 -9.46 -19.54 2.61
N ALA A 114 -8.98 -20.64 1.99
CA ALA A 114 -9.11 -21.98 2.57
C ALA A 114 -8.28 -22.13 3.86
N ARG A 115 -7.26 -21.28 4.05
CA ARG A 115 -6.41 -21.20 5.25
C ARG A 115 -6.03 -19.74 5.48
N PRO A 116 -6.98 -18.89 5.89
CA PRO A 116 -6.73 -17.48 6.04
C PRO A 116 -5.71 -17.26 7.18
N PRO A 117 -4.78 -16.30 7.04
CA PRO A 117 -3.89 -15.94 8.13
C PRO A 117 -4.70 -15.55 9.38
N PRO A 118 -4.27 -15.98 10.58
CA PRO A 118 -4.98 -15.67 11.82
C PRO A 118 -4.94 -14.18 12.17
N SER A 119 -4.05 -13.41 11.53
CA SER A 119 -3.98 -11.97 11.69
C SER A 119 -5.00 -11.21 10.84
N LEU A 120 -5.77 -11.86 9.97
CA LEU A 120 -6.87 -11.16 9.29
C LEU A 120 -7.98 -10.82 10.29
N PRO A 121 -8.60 -9.64 10.18
CA PRO A 121 -9.82 -9.34 10.90
C PRO A 121 -10.91 -10.40 10.59
N PRO A 122 -11.80 -10.69 11.54
CA PRO A 122 -12.97 -11.52 11.30
C PRO A 122 -13.77 -10.99 10.11
N SER A 123 -14.33 -11.91 9.33
CA SER A 123 -15.26 -11.52 8.25
C SER A 123 -16.54 -10.95 8.85
N GLY A 124 -16.79 -9.65 8.61
CA GLY A 124 -18.06 -8.98 8.91
C GLY A 124 -18.87 -8.69 7.65
N ASP A 125 -19.95 -7.91 7.79
CA ASP A 125 -20.82 -7.52 6.67
C ASP A 125 -20.20 -6.43 5.77
N ALA A 126 -19.25 -5.65 6.32
CA ALA A 126 -18.55 -4.59 5.60
C ALA A 126 -17.27 -5.12 4.92
N PRO A 127 -16.96 -4.69 3.68
CA PRO A 127 -15.69 -5.02 3.05
C PRO A 127 -14.49 -4.49 3.84
N LEU A 128 -13.43 -5.29 3.93
CA LEU A 128 -12.15 -4.84 4.50
C LEU A 128 -11.46 -3.86 3.56
N LYS A 129 -10.96 -2.76 4.11
CA LYS A 129 -10.09 -1.84 3.37
C LYS A 129 -8.69 -2.40 3.28
N VAL A 130 -8.17 -2.50 2.06
CA VAL A 130 -6.83 -3.02 1.82
C VAL A 130 -5.88 -1.88 1.43
N THR A 131 -4.86 -1.68 2.25
CA THR A 131 -3.85 -0.63 2.05
C THR A 131 -2.46 -1.26 1.90
N LEU A 132 -1.70 -0.84 0.89
CA LEU A 132 -0.26 -1.09 0.80
C LEU A 132 0.52 0.02 1.51
N ILE A 133 1.42 -0.36 2.41
CA ILE A 133 2.31 0.53 3.16
C ILE A 133 3.75 0.22 2.77
N LEU A 134 4.47 1.24 2.29
CA LEU A 134 5.87 1.17 1.91
C LEU A 134 6.70 2.10 2.80
N GLY A 135 7.78 1.56 3.36
CA GLY A 135 8.74 2.31 4.16
C GLY A 135 10.17 2.11 3.66
N SER A 136 10.95 3.19 3.63
CA SER A 136 12.35 3.16 3.27
C SER A 136 13.11 4.26 4.01
N PHE A 137 14.40 4.05 4.30
CA PHE A 137 15.23 5.06 4.96
C PHE A 137 15.62 6.23 4.05
N VAL A 138 15.54 6.05 2.72
CA VAL A 138 16.01 7.03 1.73
C VAL A 138 14.90 7.56 0.82
N HIS A 139 13.66 7.11 1.02
CA HIS A 139 12.49 7.58 0.28
C HIS A 139 11.41 8.05 1.25
N SER A 140 10.56 8.96 0.79
CA SER A 140 9.34 9.30 1.52
C SER A 140 8.47 8.04 1.70
N PRO A 141 7.87 7.81 2.89
CA PRO A 141 6.90 6.74 3.08
C PRO A 141 5.74 6.86 2.10
N ALA A 142 5.22 5.73 1.62
CA ALA A 142 4.09 5.72 0.71
C ALA A 142 2.98 4.81 1.22
N LYS A 143 1.74 5.25 1.04
CA LYS A 143 0.52 4.53 1.39
C LYS A 143 -0.42 4.55 0.18
N TYR A 144 -0.90 3.39 -0.23
CA TYR A 144 -1.87 3.26 -1.33
C TYR A 144 -3.07 2.47 -0.86
N ASP A 145 -4.25 3.08 -0.92
CA ASP A 145 -5.51 2.37 -0.72
C ASP A 145 -5.84 1.64 -2.03
N LEU A 146 -5.92 0.30 -1.96
CA LEU A 146 -6.01 -0.55 -3.14
C LEU A 146 -7.47 -0.81 -3.53
N PHE A 147 -8.29 -1.21 -2.56
CA PHE A 147 -9.72 -1.50 -2.70
C PHE A 147 -10.38 -1.66 -1.33
#